data_AF-A0A7S4IWY9-F1
#
_entry.id   AF-A0A7S4IWY9-F1
#
_cell.length_a   1.000
_cell.length_b   1.000
_cell.length_c   1.000
_cell.angle_alpha   90.00
_cell.angle_beta   90.00
_cell.angle_gamma   90.00
#
_symmetry.space_group_name_H-M   'P 1'
#
loop_
_entity.id
_entity.type
_entity.pdbx_description
1 polymer ?
#
loop_
_entity_poly.entity_id
_entity_poly.type
_entity_poly.pdbx_seq_one_letter_code
_entity_poly.pdbx_strand_id
1 'polypeptide(L)'
;AIFLKRLSETKRDKKFAVTGIFFPLISVVTVIVVYYLLQPADPVLTPLSPTEFETDGNVYVPYVWTNHTGGISAEDFLSMFTTYEKFPFFVPFPNENDVNRFLLEDNSGNETYGAYLFDDIRYEEGIYKTTLMYNQTSILSLPTFLSMYGEATLRTATQDTAFSLTGNEQALSNSEKFSSLTFLFYGPFLIEYGFVFLIPFFAIHIVEEKEKRQKHQLLVSGVPLFSYWVGNLLADYSIYFVSVTFNVSLLYVAQISLFVDNSIAGPLCVFILFGCIAVCSGYLFSFVFQRTETANKWLYSLMALLTLIPYLIVEVAFQGIVPHWLNYALCIFPPYCLYYSMFRLSFAVFLKGGLSFTETFAFDDGGIGAILLIMLVECFILIGGIVLMDFGLDYLRNIARNK
;
A
#
# COMPACT_ATOMS: atom_id res chain seq x y z
N ALA A 1 25.75 -34.31 -2.93
CA ALA A 1 27.14 -33.94 -2.55
C ALA A 1 27.36 -32.43 -2.57
N ILE A 2 27.16 -31.75 -3.71
CA ILE A 2 27.40 -30.29 -3.86
C ILE A 2 26.51 -29.47 -2.91
N PHE A 3 25.22 -29.81 -2.81
CA PHE A 3 24.31 -29.22 -1.83
C PHE A 3 24.84 -29.28 -0.38
N LEU A 4 25.30 -30.47 0.05
CA LEU A 4 25.84 -30.66 1.40
C LEU A 4 27.17 -29.93 1.60
N LYS A 5 28.03 -29.88 0.57
CA LYS A 5 29.26 -29.07 0.56
C LYS A 5 28.91 -27.61 0.84
N ARG A 6 27.97 -27.06 0.07
CA ARG A 6 27.55 -25.66 0.15
C ARG A 6 26.97 -25.30 1.53
N LEU A 7 26.11 -26.15 2.09
CA LEU A 7 25.58 -25.96 3.44
C LEU A 7 26.68 -26.07 4.52
N SER A 8 27.63 -26.99 4.35
CA SER A 8 28.75 -27.15 5.28
C SER A 8 29.68 -25.94 5.28
N GLU A 9 30.00 -25.40 4.10
CA GLU A 9 30.81 -24.19 3.95
C GLU A 9 30.13 -22.99 4.59
N THR A 10 28.83 -22.81 4.36
CA THR A 10 28.04 -21.76 4.99
C THR A 10 28.03 -21.90 6.51
N LYS A 11 27.86 -23.12 7.04
CA LYS A 11 27.90 -23.37 8.50
C LYS A 11 29.27 -23.09 9.12
N ARG A 12 30.36 -23.33 8.37
CA ARG A 12 31.74 -23.10 8.84
C ARG A 12 32.10 -21.63 8.82
N ASP A 13 31.63 -20.88 7.82
CA ASP A 13 31.79 -19.42 7.78
C ASP A 13 30.64 -18.71 8.51
N LYS A 14 30.75 -18.71 9.85
CA LYS A 14 29.77 -18.06 10.72
C LYS A 14 29.57 -16.58 10.41
N LYS A 15 30.60 -15.88 9.90
CA LYS A 15 30.44 -14.46 9.53
C LYS A 15 29.54 -14.35 8.32
N PHE A 16 29.81 -15.16 7.30
CA PHE A 16 29.01 -15.20 6.07
C PHE A 16 27.55 -15.60 6.33
N ALA A 17 27.31 -16.69 7.09
CA ALA A 17 25.94 -17.12 7.44
C ALA A 17 25.17 -16.07 8.25
N VAL A 18 25.85 -15.38 9.18
CA VAL A 18 25.23 -14.29 9.95
C VAL A 18 24.90 -13.13 9.02
N THR A 19 25.79 -12.70 8.12
CA THR A 19 25.54 -11.58 7.21
C THR A 19 24.31 -11.79 6.31
N GLY A 20 24.09 -13.00 5.79
CA GLY A 20 22.91 -13.31 4.96
C GLY A 20 21.57 -13.25 5.71
N ILE A 21 21.54 -13.51 7.02
CA ILE A 21 20.32 -13.46 7.83
C ILE A 21 20.16 -12.10 8.54
N PHE A 22 21.27 -11.48 8.91
CA PHE A 22 21.31 -10.29 9.76
C PHE A 22 20.83 -9.02 9.06
N PHE A 23 21.14 -8.83 7.77
CA PHE A 23 20.68 -7.65 7.03
C PHE A 23 19.15 -7.59 6.86
N PRO A 24 18.48 -8.66 6.36
CA PRO A 24 17.02 -8.70 6.33
C PRO A 24 16.41 -8.51 7.72
N LEU A 25 17.01 -9.14 8.74
CA LEU A 25 16.50 -9.05 10.12
C LEU A 25 16.54 -7.63 10.68
N ILE A 26 17.63 -6.89 10.49
CA ILE A 26 17.70 -5.49 10.94
C ILE A 26 16.61 -4.67 10.28
N SER A 27 16.45 -4.79 8.96
CA SER A 27 15.43 -4.08 8.21
C SER A 27 14.02 -4.41 8.74
N VAL A 28 13.71 -5.69 8.96
CA VAL A 28 12.42 -6.11 9.50
C VAL A 28 12.18 -5.59 10.91
N VAL A 29 13.18 -5.63 11.78
CA VAL A 29 13.07 -5.03 13.12
C VAL A 29 12.84 -3.52 13.03
N THR A 30 13.53 -2.82 12.13
CA THR A 30 13.29 -1.40 11.87
C THR A 30 11.86 -1.13 11.39
N VAL A 31 11.35 -1.95 10.46
CA VAL A 31 9.95 -1.85 9.98
C VAL A 31 8.97 -2.00 11.13
N ILE A 32 9.16 -2.97 12.01
CA ILE A 32 8.29 -3.20 13.16
C ILE A 32 8.31 -2.00 14.11
N VAL A 33 9.51 -1.50 14.44
CA VAL A 33 9.65 -0.31 15.30
C VAL A 33 8.96 0.90 14.67
N VAL A 34 9.20 1.16 13.38
CA VAL A 34 8.58 2.28 12.66
C VAL A 34 7.07 2.12 12.59
N TYR A 35 6.56 0.92 12.34
CA TYR A 35 5.11 0.64 12.30
C TYR A 35 4.43 1.03 13.61
N TYR A 36 4.97 0.59 14.75
CA TYR A 36 4.39 0.91 16.05
C TYR A 36 4.61 2.37 16.49
N LEU A 37 5.72 3.01 16.08
CA LEU A 37 5.93 4.44 16.31
C LEU A 37 4.97 5.32 15.49
N LEU A 38 4.50 4.81 14.35
CA LEU A 38 3.57 5.49 13.45
C LEU A 38 2.11 5.10 13.68
N GLN A 39 1.77 4.28 14.67
CA GLN A 39 0.36 3.98 14.92
C GLN A 39 -0.38 5.24 15.38
N PRO A 40 -1.53 5.56 14.75
CA PRO A 40 -2.34 6.69 15.16
C PRO A 40 -2.89 6.47 16.58
N ALA A 41 -3.12 7.56 17.31
CA ALA A 41 -3.88 7.49 18.56
C ALA A 41 -5.34 7.12 18.25
N ASP A 42 -6.13 6.75 19.26
CA ASP A 42 -7.55 6.46 19.04
C ASP A 42 -8.25 7.67 18.41
N PRO A 43 -9.05 7.47 17.35
CA PRO A 43 -9.67 8.55 16.61
C PRO A 43 -10.66 9.29 17.51
N VAL A 44 -10.49 10.62 17.59
CA VAL A 44 -11.46 11.47 18.31
C VAL A 44 -12.72 11.54 17.47
N LEU A 45 -13.79 10.91 17.95
CA LEU A 45 -15.12 11.04 17.36
C LEU A 45 -15.61 12.46 17.59
N THR A 46 -15.75 13.25 16.52
CA THR A 46 -16.44 14.53 16.58
C THR A 46 -17.91 14.26 16.28
N PRO A 47 -18.83 14.48 17.25
CA PRO A 47 -20.25 14.36 16.96
C PRO A 47 -20.61 15.40 15.90
N LEU A 48 -21.39 15.00 14.89
CA LEU A 48 -22.00 15.92 13.93
C LEU A 48 -23.05 16.73 14.67
N SER A 49 -22.57 17.72 15.40
CA SER A 49 -23.40 18.58 16.23
C SER A 49 -23.57 19.91 15.52
N PRO A 50 -24.81 20.37 15.38
CA PRO A 50 -25.12 21.73 14.95
C PRO A 50 -24.41 22.84 15.76
N THR A 51 -23.90 22.54 16.96
CA THR A 51 -23.10 23.44 17.80
C THR A 51 -21.79 23.89 17.16
N GLU A 52 -21.24 23.16 16.19
CA GLU A 52 -20.04 23.61 15.47
C GLU A 52 -20.30 24.83 14.57
N PHE A 53 -21.57 25.09 14.24
CA PHE A 53 -22.01 26.28 13.53
C PHE A 53 -22.48 27.38 14.49
N GLU A 54 -22.48 27.17 15.81
CA GLU A 54 -22.79 28.23 16.76
C GLU A 54 -21.65 29.24 16.79
N THR A 55 -21.85 30.34 16.08
CA THR A 55 -20.98 31.51 16.16
C THR A 55 -21.54 32.52 17.16
N ASP A 56 -20.90 33.69 17.24
CA ASP A 56 -21.42 34.79 18.04
C ASP A 56 -22.82 35.24 17.55
N GLY A 57 -23.18 34.98 16.29
CA GLY A 57 -24.46 35.34 15.67
C GLY A 57 -25.49 34.22 15.52
N ASN A 58 -26.70 34.58 15.06
CA ASN A 58 -27.74 33.63 14.69
C ASN A 58 -27.42 33.02 13.31
N VAL A 59 -27.54 31.70 13.19
CA VAL A 59 -27.37 31.02 11.90
C VAL A 59 -28.72 30.78 11.24
N TYR A 60 -28.90 31.40 10.08
CA TYR A 60 -30.13 31.33 9.32
C TYR A 60 -30.09 30.19 8.30
N VAL A 61 -31.19 29.47 8.20
CA VAL A 61 -31.39 28.39 7.24
C VAL A 61 -32.55 28.78 6.32
N PRO A 62 -32.25 29.34 5.14
CA PRO A 62 -33.25 29.61 4.12
C PRO A 62 -33.95 28.31 3.72
N TYR A 63 -35.25 28.37 3.53
CA TYR A 63 -35.97 27.26 2.94
C TYR A 63 -37.05 27.70 1.97
N VAL A 64 -37.29 26.83 0.98
CA VAL A 64 -38.46 26.91 0.10
C VAL A 64 -39.33 25.70 0.38
N TRP A 65 -40.63 25.92 0.48
CA TRP A 65 -41.61 24.85 0.64
C TRP A 65 -42.57 24.86 -0.54
N THR A 66 -42.44 23.89 -1.45
CA THR A 66 -43.41 23.72 -2.54
C THR A 66 -44.54 22.81 -2.08
N ASN A 67 -45.71 23.40 -1.81
CA ASN A 67 -46.89 22.64 -1.40
C ASN A 67 -47.38 21.72 -2.53
N HIS A 68 -47.40 20.41 -2.24
CA HIS A 68 -48.23 19.46 -2.96
C HIS A 68 -49.47 19.11 -2.12
N THR A 69 -50.64 19.06 -2.76
CA THR A 69 -51.93 18.82 -2.09
C THR A 69 -51.92 17.48 -1.35
N GLY A 70 -52.13 17.51 -0.03
CA GLY A 70 -52.22 16.31 0.83
C GLY A 70 -50.98 15.97 1.66
N GLY A 71 -49.94 16.82 1.68
CA GLY A 71 -48.76 16.64 2.52
C GLY A 71 -48.86 17.24 3.93
N ILE A 72 -47.83 17.02 4.75
CA ILE A 72 -47.63 17.65 6.06
C ILE A 72 -47.40 19.16 5.86
N SER A 73 -47.80 20.00 6.83
CA SER A 73 -47.52 21.43 6.74
C SER A 73 -46.02 21.73 6.94
N ALA A 74 -45.53 22.82 6.34
CA ALA A 74 -44.14 23.25 6.54
C ALA A 74 -43.82 23.46 8.02
N GLU A 75 -44.74 24.06 8.78
CA GLU A 75 -44.59 24.32 10.20
C GLU A 75 -44.47 23.04 11.02
N ASP A 76 -45.33 22.05 10.74
CA ASP A 76 -45.31 20.75 11.41
C ASP A 76 -44.00 19.99 11.12
N PHE A 77 -43.53 20.00 9.87
CA PHE A 77 -42.28 19.33 9.52
C PHE A 77 -41.05 20.04 10.11
N LEU A 78 -41.01 21.37 10.05
CA LEU A 78 -39.92 22.16 10.62
C LEU A 78 -39.85 22.04 12.15
N SER A 79 -40.98 21.81 12.82
CA SER A 79 -41.02 21.54 14.27
C SER A 79 -40.32 20.24 14.68
N MET A 80 -40.10 19.33 13.73
CA MET A 80 -39.40 18.06 13.96
C MET A 80 -37.87 18.20 13.93
N PHE A 81 -37.34 19.32 13.45
CA PHE A 81 -35.90 19.58 13.50
C PHE A 81 -35.43 19.83 14.93
N THR A 82 -34.25 19.33 15.26
CA THR A 82 -33.60 19.65 16.53
C THR A 82 -33.17 21.12 16.52
N THR A 83 -33.75 21.92 17.43
CA THR A 83 -33.40 23.33 17.62
C THR A 83 -32.43 23.53 18.79
N TYR A 84 -31.41 24.35 18.55
CA TYR A 84 -30.41 24.83 19.51
C TYR A 84 -30.62 26.32 19.74
N GLU A 85 -29.87 26.90 20.70
CA GLU A 85 -30.07 28.29 21.12
C GLU A 85 -29.91 29.30 19.97
N LYS A 86 -29.00 29.02 19.02
CA LYS A 86 -28.68 29.91 17.90
C LYS A 86 -28.84 29.30 16.50
N PHE A 87 -29.36 28.08 16.39
CA PHE A 87 -29.48 27.37 15.12
C PHE A 87 -30.41 26.15 15.22
N PRO A 88 -31.16 25.78 14.16
CA PRO A 88 -31.39 26.53 12.93
C PRO A 88 -32.47 27.61 13.08
N PHE A 89 -32.22 28.82 12.56
CA PHE A 89 -33.29 29.81 12.36
C PHE A 89 -33.82 29.70 10.93
N PHE A 90 -34.94 28.98 10.78
CA PHE A 90 -35.55 28.79 9.46
C PHE A 90 -36.15 30.09 8.92
N VAL A 91 -35.75 30.48 7.71
CA VAL A 91 -36.27 31.67 7.01
C VAL A 91 -37.01 31.25 5.75
N PRO A 92 -38.33 31.47 5.66
CA PRO A 92 -39.11 31.07 4.49
C PRO A 92 -38.84 31.99 3.29
N PHE A 93 -38.74 31.40 2.10
CA PHE A 93 -38.69 32.09 0.83
C PHE A 93 -39.76 31.53 -0.14
N PRO A 94 -40.34 32.38 -1.00
CA PRO A 94 -41.43 31.96 -1.88
C PRO A 94 -40.97 31.11 -3.07
N ASN A 95 -39.71 31.21 -3.49
CA ASN A 95 -39.14 30.44 -4.60
C ASN A 95 -37.62 30.29 -4.46
N GLU A 96 -37.06 29.35 -5.24
CA GLU A 96 -35.62 29.07 -5.29
C GLU A 96 -34.78 30.28 -5.73
N ASN A 97 -35.27 31.12 -6.64
CA ASN A 97 -34.51 32.27 -7.12
C ASN A 97 -34.27 33.30 -6.01
N ASP A 98 -35.23 33.47 -5.11
CA ASP A 98 -35.10 34.38 -3.97
C ASP A 98 -34.14 33.82 -2.90
N VAL A 99 -34.08 32.49 -2.73
CA VAL A 99 -33.03 31.85 -1.91
C VAL A 99 -31.65 32.07 -2.54
N ASN A 100 -31.52 31.86 -3.85
CA ASN A 100 -30.26 32.09 -4.56
C ASN A 100 -29.79 33.55 -4.44
N ARG A 101 -30.72 34.52 -4.56
CA ARG A 101 -30.41 35.94 -4.36
C ARG A 101 -29.96 36.21 -2.92
N PHE A 102 -30.67 35.67 -1.94
CA PHE A 102 -30.31 35.84 -0.53
C PHE A 102 -28.91 35.27 -0.22
N LEU A 103 -28.59 34.08 -0.73
CA LEU A 103 -27.30 33.43 -0.51
C LEU A 103 -26.13 34.13 -1.23
N LEU A 104 -26.36 34.76 -2.38
CA LEU A 104 -25.30 35.36 -3.21
C LEU A 104 -25.14 36.87 -3.04
N GLU A 105 -26.22 37.62 -2.81
CA GLU A 105 -26.23 39.09 -2.89
C GLU A 105 -26.49 39.77 -1.54
N ASP A 106 -27.38 39.23 -0.69
CA ASP A 106 -27.94 39.94 0.47
C ASP A 106 -27.33 39.53 1.82
N ASN A 107 -26.37 38.60 1.80
CA ASN A 107 -25.85 37.95 3.00
C ASN A 107 -24.75 38.73 3.74
N SER A 108 -24.71 40.07 3.65
CA SER A 108 -23.60 40.89 4.15
C SER A 108 -23.54 41.05 5.68
N GLY A 109 -24.03 40.07 6.45
CA GLY A 109 -24.03 40.09 7.91
C GLY A 109 -24.75 38.92 8.60
N ASN A 110 -25.44 38.06 7.85
CA ASN A 110 -26.06 36.85 8.39
C ASN A 110 -25.18 35.65 8.11
N GLU A 111 -25.14 34.68 9.03
CA GLU A 111 -24.38 33.47 8.81
C GLU A 111 -25.30 32.37 8.28
N THR A 112 -24.95 31.83 7.12
CA THR A 112 -25.73 30.78 6.43
C THR A 112 -24.78 29.69 5.97
N TYR A 113 -25.00 28.45 6.41
CA TYR A 113 -24.16 27.30 6.06
C TYR A 113 -24.84 26.31 5.11
N GLY A 114 -26.12 26.53 4.80
CA GLY A 114 -26.91 25.73 3.87
C GLY A 114 -28.35 26.22 3.75
N ALA A 115 -29.11 25.64 2.82
CA ALA A 115 -30.52 25.92 2.59
C ALA A 115 -31.27 24.65 2.15
N TYR A 116 -32.56 24.56 2.47
CA TYR A 116 -33.42 23.43 2.07
C TYR A 116 -34.45 23.84 1.04
N LEU A 117 -34.55 23.09 -0.05
CA LEU A 117 -35.63 23.20 -1.00
C LEU A 117 -36.47 21.93 -0.88
N PHE A 118 -37.57 22.04 -0.15
CA PHE A 118 -38.49 20.94 0.07
C PHE A 118 -39.41 20.85 -1.14
N ASP A 119 -39.12 19.88 -2.02
CA ASP A 119 -39.85 19.67 -3.28
C ASP A 119 -41.18 18.95 -3.01
N ASP A 120 -41.13 17.73 -2.45
CA ASP A 120 -42.30 16.87 -2.27
C ASP A 120 -42.17 16.03 -1.00
N ILE A 121 -42.96 16.37 0.02
CA ILE A 121 -43.00 15.67 1.31
C ILE A 121 -44.42 15.13 1.52
N ARG A 122 -44.61 13.85 1.19
CA ARG A 122 -45.85 13.08 1.38
C ARG A 122 -45.59 11.93 2.32
N TYR A 123 -45.85 12.19 3.59
CA TYR A 123 -45.68 11.24 4.69
C TYR A 123 -46.41 9.91 4.49
N GLU A 124 -47.70 9.95 4.14
CA GLU A 124 -48.52 8.74 4.00
C GLU A 124 -48.05 7.83 2.85
N GLU A 125 -47.37 8.39 1.84
CA GLU A 125 -46.82 7.67 0.70
C GLU A 125 -45.32 7.35 0.86
N GLY A 126 -44.67 7.80 1.94
CA GLY A 126 -43.23 7.63 2.19
C GLY A 126 -42.33 8.42 1.24
N ILE A 127 -42.82 9.53 0.68
CA ILE A 127 -42.08 10.34 -0.30
C ILE A 127 -41.49 11.57 0.40
N TYR A 128 -40.16 11.69 0.36
CA TYR A 128 -39.40 12.78 0.99
C TYR A 128 -38.34 13.31 0.03
N LYS A 129 -38.75 14.18 -0.89
CA LYS A 129 -37.89 14.79 -1.89
C LYS A 129 -37.48 16.19 -1.46
N THR A 130 -36.18 16.36 -1.22
CA THR A 130 -35.59 17.62 -0.78
C THR A 130 -34.25 17.82 -1.47
N THR A 131 -34.00 19.04 -1.93
CA THR A 131 -32.69 19.48 -2.43
C THR A 131 -31.99 20.27 -1.33
N LEU A 132 -30.81 19.83 -0.93
CA LEU A 132 -29.97 20.49 0.08
C LEU A 132 -28.87 21.29 -0.62
N MET A 133 -28.85 22.60 -0.36
CA MET A 133 -27.71 23.46 -0.70
C MET A 133 -26.79 23.53 0.52
N TYR A 134 -25.49 23.36 0.31
CA TYR A 134 -24.51 23.35 1.39
C TYR A 134 -23.31 24.21 1.05
N ASN A 135 -22.68 24.78 2.07
CA ASN A 135 -21.49 25.60 1.91
C ASN A 135 -20.23 24.74 1.77
N GLN A 136 -19.59 24.76 0.60
CA GLN A 136 -18.37 24.00 0.33
C GLN A 136 -17.13 24.47 1.11
N THR A 137 -17.14 25.67 1.70
CA THR A 137 -16.00 26.13 2.53
C THR A 137 -15.98 25.51 3.92
N SER A 138 -17.11 24.96 4.39
CA SER A 138 -17.19 24.20 5.63
C SER A 138 -17.33 22.71 5.32
N ILE A 139 -16.36 21.91 5.80
CA ILE A 139 -16.31 20.45 5.62
C ILE A 139 -17.56 19.77 6.21
N LEU A 140 -18.09 20.35 7.30
CA LEU A 140 -19.15 19.76 8.11
C LEU A 140 -20.56 20.19 7.68
N SER A 141 -20.69 21.13 6.73
CA SER A 141 -21.99 21.67 6.33
C SER A 141 -22.92 20.60 5.75
N LEU A 142 -22.48 19.87 4.75
CA LEU A 142 -23.25 18.81 4.11
C LEU A 142 -23.66 17.69 5.09
N PRO A 143 -22.73 17.04 5.83
CA PRO A 143 -23.09 15.94 6.71
C PRO A 143 -24.02 16.38 7.85
N THR A 144 -23.83 17.57 8.42
CA THR A 144 -24.69 18.06 9.52
C THR A 144 -26.10 18.37 9.04
N PHE A 145 -26.27 19.10 7.94
CA PHE A 145 -27.60 19.38 7.39
C PHE A 145 -28.31 18.09 6.94
N LEU A 146 -27.58 17.15 6.33
CA LEU A 146 -28.15 15.85 5.97
C LEU A 146 -28.61 15.06 7.20
N SER A 147 -27.83 15.06 8.29
CA SER A 147 -28.18 14.39 9.54
C SER A 147 -29.43 15.01 10.18
N MET A 148 -29.53 16.34 10.21
CA MET A 148 -30.70 17.05 10.74
C MET A 148 -31.97 16.76 9.92
N TYR A 149 -31.86 16.78 8.59
CA TYR A 149 -32.97 16.42 7.72
C TYR A 149 -33.40 14.95 7.90
N GLY A 150 -32.44 14.03 8.02
CA GLY A 150 -32.69 12.62 8.30
C GLY A 150 -33.38 12.41 9.64
N GLU A 151 -32.94 13.12 10.69
CA GLU A 151 -33.57 13.09 12.01
C GLU A 151 -35.03 13.61 11.96
N ALA A 152 -35.26 14.78 11.34
CA ALA A 152 -36.60 15.35 11.19
C ALA A 152 -37.54 14.45 10.37
N THR A 153 -37.02 13.84 9.30
CA THR A 153 -37.74 12.88 8.47
C THR A 153 -38.12 11.63 9.27
N LEU A 154 -37.20 11.09 10.07
CA LEU A 154 -37.45 9.92 10.92
C LEU A 154 -38.43 10.22 12.05
N ARG A 155 -38.31 11.35 12.74
CA ARG A 155 -39.28 11.80 13.75
C ARG A 155 -40.68 11.94 13.17
N THR A 156 -40.77 12.48 11.96
CA THR A 156 -42.01 12.58 11.22
C THR A 156 -42.53 11.17 10.89
N ALA A 157 -41.69 10.31 10.31
CA ALA A 157 -41.98 8.91 9.94
C ALA A 157 -42.57 8.10 11.12
N THR A 158 -41.92 8.16 12.28
CA THR A 158 -42.22 7.34 13.47
C THR A 158 -43.23 7.97 14.42
N GLN A 159 -43.56 9.25 14.25
CA GLN A 159 -44.31 10.06 15.23
C GLN A 159 -43.66 10.12 16.61
N ASP A 160 -42.35 9.87 16.68
CA ASP A 160 -41.57 9.92 17.91
C ASP A 160 -40.69 11.17 17.91
N THR A 161 -41.12 12.21 18.62
CA THR A 161 -40.37 13.47 18.77
C THR A 161 -39.10 13.30 19.60
N ALA A 162 -38.96 12.21 20.36
CA ALA A 162 -37.77 11.91 21.17
C ALA A 162 -36.70 11.13 20.40
N PHE A 163 -37.00 10.66 19.18
CA PHE A 163 -36.03 9.97 18.35
C PHE A 163 -34.84 10.88 18.07
N SER A 164 -33.61 10.39 18.28
CA SER A 164 -32.40 11.13 17.95
C SER A 164 -31.46 10.34 17.07
N LEU A 165 -30.95 11.00 16.05
CA LEU A 165 -29.94 10.47 15.13
C LEU A 165 -28.62 11.20 15.38
N THR A 166 -27.66 10.50 15.98
CA THR A 166 -26.30 11.02 16.14
C THR A 166 -25.42 10.45 15.04
N GLY A 167 -25.04 11.29 14.09
CA GLY A 167 -23.91 11.01 13.21
C GLY A 167 -22.61 11.44 13.89
N ASN A 168 -21.53 10.69 13.72
CA ASN A 168 -20.20 11.11 14.15
C ASN A 168 -19.32 11.23 12.91
N GLU A 169 -18.63 12.35 12.75
CA GLU A 169 -17.51 12.39 11.82
C GLU A 169 -16.31 11.74 12.49
N GLN A 170 -15.69 10.81 11.78
CA GLN A 170 -14.40 10.27 12.16
C GLN A 170 -13.36 10.84 11.21
N ALA A 171 -12.94 12.08 11.45
CA ALA A 171 -11.82 12.65 10.74
C ALA A 171 -10.54 11.94 11.21
N LEU A 172 -9.88 11.19 10.33
CA LEU A 172 -8.48 10.82 10.57
C LEU A 172 -7.69 12.12 10.76
N SER A 173 -7.07 12.29 11.93
CA SER A 173 -6.24 13.47 12.21
C SER A 173 -5.15 13.57 11.14
N ASN A 174 -4.73 14.79 10.79
CA ASN A 174 -3.65 15.02 9.83
C ASN A 174 -2.37 14.26 10.23
N SER A 175 -2.13 14.06 11.53
CA SER A 175 -1.02 13.22 12.02
C SER A 175 -1.20 11.75 11.69
N GLU A 176 -2.43 11.25 11.74
CA GLU A 176 -2.78 9.85 11.49
C GLU A 176 -2.70 9.54 9.99
N LYS A 177 -3.26 10.42 9.15
CA LYS A 177 -3.08 10.36 7.70
C LYS A 177 -1.60 10.38 7.33
N PHE A 178 -0.83 11.30 7.92
CA PHE A 178 0.60 11.39 7.66
C PHE A 178 1.33 10.11 8.07
N SER A 179 1.05 9.55 9.25
CA SER A 179 1.71 8.34 9.73
C SER A 179 1.34 7.09 8.92
N SER A 180 0.06 6.92 8.58
CA SER A 180 -0.40 5.80 7.73
C SER A 180 0.14 5.90 6.31
N LEU A 181 0.17 7.10 5.71
CA LEU A 181 0.77 7.31 4.40
C LEU A 181 2.29 7.12 4.45
N THR A 182 2.96 7.53 5.52
CA THR A 182 4.40 7.28 5.71
C THR A 182 4.67 5.78 5.72
N PHE A 183 3.94 4.99 6.51
CA PHE A 183 4.14 3.55 6.50
C PHE A 183 3.81 2.90 5.15
N LEU A 184 2.76 3.36 4.47
CA LEU A 184 2.35 2.87 3.15
C LEU A 184 3.47 2.94 2.11
N PHE A 185 4.25 4.02 2.07
CA PHE A 185 5.34 4.18 1.11
C PHE A 185 6.68 3.60 1.63
N TYR A 186 7.05 3.92 2.88
CA TYR A 186 8.37 3.58 3.41
C TYR A 186 8.46 2.17 3.97
N GLY A 187 7.37 1.58 4.48
CA GLY A 187 7.36 0.22 5.03
C GLY A 187 7.77 -0.83 3.98
N PRO A 188 7.08 -0.91 2.82
CA PRO A 188 7.46 -1.77 1.70
C PRO A 188 8.91 -1.57 1.22
N PHE A 189 9.36 -0.32 1.14
CA PHE A 189 10.73 0.02 0.75
C PHE A 189 11.76 -0.52 1.75
N LEU A 190 11.52 -0.33 3.06
CA LEU A 190 12.43 -0.82 4.09
C LEU A 190 12.54 -2.35 4.08
N ILE A 191 11.41 -3.06 3.89
CA ILE A 191 11.41 -4.52 3.72
C ILE A 191 12.27 -4.90 2.50
N GLU A 192 11.99 -4.33 1.34
CA GLU A 192 12.73 -4.60 0.10
C GLU A 192 14.24 -4.34 0.25
N TYR A 193 14.60 -3.22 0.86
CA TYR A 193 15.98 -2.81 1.10
C TYR A 193 16.76 -3.81 1.99
N GLY A 194 16.08 -4.49 2.92
CA GLY A 194 16.68 -5.55 3.73
C GLY A 194 17.03 -6.79 2.92
N PHE A 195 16.12 -7.20 2.02
CA PHE A 195 16.24 -8.43 1.25
C PHE A 195 17.14 -8.29 0.01
N VAL A 196 17.32 -7.08 -0.54
CA VAL A 196 18.18 -6.89 -1.73
C VAL A 196 19.64 -7.30 -1.49
N PHE A 197 20.13 -7.17 -0.25
CA PHE A 197 21.50 -7.53 0.11
C PHE A 197 21.77 -9.05 0.10
N LEU A 198 20.77 -9.87 -0.17
CA LEU A 198 20.94 -11.29 -0.46
C LEU A 198 21.52 -11.56 -1.86
N ILE A 199 21.21 -10.72 -2.85
CA ILE A 199 21.78 -10.82 -4.21
C ILE A 199 23.33 -10.76 -4.21
N PRO A 200 23.98 -9.73 -3.63
CA PRO A 200 25.43 -9.65 -3.59
C PRO A 200 26.02 -10.77 -2.73
N PHE A 201 25.33 -11.17 -1.66
CA PHE A 201 25.73 -12.31 -0.82
C PHE A 201 25.90 -13.59 -1.65
N PHE A 202 24.91 -13.98 -2.45
CA PHE A 202 25.02 -15.17 -3.32
C PHE A 202 26.08 -14.99 -4.41
N ALA A 203 26.17 -13.80 -5.02
CA ALA A 203 27.17 -13.49 -6.04
C ALA A 203 28.60 -13.65 -5.53
N ILE A 204 28.91 -13.06 -4.38
CA ILE A 204 30.25 -13.06 -3.76
C ILE A 204 30.70 -14.49 -3.47
N HIS A 205 29.79 -15.36 -3.05
CA HIS A 205 30.15 -16.75 -2.82
C HIS A 205 30.64 -17.46 -4.10
N ILE A 206 29.92 -17.31 -5.21
CA ILE A 206 30.34 -17.92 -6.49
C ILE A 206 31.68 -17.32 -6.94
N VAL A 207 31.91 -16.03 -6.71
CA VAL A 207 33.22 -15.39 -6.99
C VAL A 207 34.32 -16.00 -6.12
N GLU A 208 34.05 -16.27 -4.85
CA GLU A 208 35.01 -16.92 -3.94
C GLU A 208 35.36 -18.35 -4.38
N GLU A 209 34.37 -19.15 -4.79
CA GLU A 209 34.60 -20.48 -5.35
C GLU A 209 35.46 -20.42 -6.63
N LYS A 210 35.21 -19.41 -7.47
CA LYS A 210 35.94 -19.14 -8.72
C LYS A 210 37.39 -18.74 -8.43
N GLU A 211 37.61 -17.84 -7.47
CA GLU A 211 38.94 -17.39 -7.04
C GLU A 211 39.78 -18.56 -6.51
N LYS A 212 39.17 -19.44 -5.70
CA LYS A 212 39.80 -20.66 -5.17
C LYS A 212 39.88 -21.82 -6.18
N ARG A 213 39.40 -21.63 -7.42
CA ARG A 213 39.32 -22.65 -8.49
C ARG A 213 38.56 -23.92 -8.09
N GLN A 214 37.64 -23.83 -7.14
CA GLN A 214 36.89 -24.99 -6.65
C GLN A 214 35.97 -25.58 -7.72
N LYS A 215 35.28 -24.73 -8.50
CA LYS A 215 34.46 -25.18 -9.64
C LYS A 215 35.29 -26.03 -10.62
N HIS A 216 36.50 -25.59 -10.95
CA HIS A 216 37.39 -26.32 -11.85
C HIS A 216 37.80 -27.69 -11.27
N GLN A 217 38.15 -27.74 -9.97
CA GLN A 217 38.47 -29.01 -9.30
C GLN A 217 37.30 -30.00 -9.31
N LEU A 218 36.07 -29.52 -9.09
CA LEU A 218 34.86 -30.35 -9.14
C LEU A 218 34.63 -30.93 -10.54
N LEU A 219 34.78 -30.11 -11.58
CA LEU A 219 34.62 -30.55 -12.97
C LEU A 219 35.69 -31.58 -13.38
N VAL A 220 36.95 -31.36 -12.99
CA VAL A 220 38.05 -32.33 -13.22
C VAL A 220 37.81 -33.64 -12.46
N SER A 221 37.11 -33.59 -11.33
CA SER A 221 36.71 -34.77 -10.55
C SER A 221 35.49 -35.50 -11.13
N GLY A 222 35.02 -35.12 -12.33
CA GLY A 222 33.92 -35.80 -13.03
C GLY A 222 32.52 -35.33 -12.65
N VAL A 223 32.38 -34.23 -11.90
CA VAL A 223 31.07 -33.66 -11.58
C VAL A 223 30.49 -32.96 -12.82
N PRO A 224 29.26 -33.29 -13.26
CA PRO A 224 28.66 -32.61 -14.39
C PRO A 224 28.28 -31.17 -14.02
N LEU A 225 28.43 -30.26 -14.98
CA LEU A 225 28.20 -28.82 -14.79
C LEU A 225 26.77 -28.50 -14.34
N PHE A 226 25.78 -29.21 -14.87
CA PHE A 226 24.39 -29.07 -14.47
C PHE A 226 24.19 -29.35 -12.98
N SER A 227 24.81 -30.41 -12.45
CA SER A 227 24.72 -30.74 -11.02
C SER A 227 25.39 -29.68 -10.15
N TYR A 228 26.44 -29.00 -10.62
CA TYR A 228 27.05 -27.88 -9.93
C TYR A 228 26.06 -26.73 -9.73
N TRP A 229 25.44 -26.26 -10.80
CA TRP A 229 24.49 -25.14 -10.74
C TRP A 229 23.24 -25.48 -9.94
N VAL A 230 22.62 -26.64 -10.18
CA VAL A 230 21.43 -27.07 -9.43
C VAL A 230 21.76 -27.31 -7.96
N GLY A 231 22.93 -27.88 -7.66
CA GLY A 231 23.38 -28.12 -6.29
C GLY A 231 23.60 -26.83 -5.49
N ASN A 232 24.20 -25.82 -6.12
CA ASN A 232 24.37 -24.50 -5.52
C ASN A 232 23.02 -23.76 -5.40
N LEU A 233 22.20 -23.77 -6.44
CA LEU A 233 20.89 -23.10 -6.45
C LEU A 233 20.00 -23.64 -5.33
N LEU A 234 19.91 -24.96 -5.17
CA LEU A 234 19.10 -25.57 -4.12
C LEU A 234 19.58 -25.20 -2.71
N ALA A 235 20.90 -25.14 -2.52
CA ALA A 235 21.48 -24.79 -1.22
C ALA A 235 21.31 -23.31 -0.90
N ASP A 236 21.55 -22.42 -1.86
CA ASP A 236 21.37 -20.98 -1.70
C ASP A 236 19.90 -20.62 -1.51
N TYR A 237 19.00 -21.26 -2.25
CA TYR A 237 17.56 -21.11 -2.06
C TYR A 237 17.11 -21.63 -0.69
N SER A 238 17.72 -22.71 -0.18
CA SER A 238 17.42 -23.18 1.19
C SER A 238 17.85 -22.17 2.26
N ILE A 239 19.01 -21.52 2.10
CA ILE A 239 19.49 -20.46 2.99
C ILE A 239 18.54 -19.25 2.94
N TYR A 240 18.15 -18.84 1.73
CA TYR A 240 17.15 -17.79 1.50
C TYR A 240 15.82 -18.12 2.20
N PHE A 241 15.30 -19.33 1.99
CA PHE A 241 14.00 -19.75 2.49
C PHE A 241 13.94 -19.75 4.02
N VAL A 242 15.02 -20.17 4.70
CA VAL A 242 15.13 -20.07 6.16
C VAL A 242 15.10 -18.61 6.62
N SER A 243 15.83 -17.72 5.95
CA SER A 243 15.86 -16.28 6.27
C SER A 243 14.47 -15.64 6.10
N VAL A 244 13.80 -15.89 4.97
CA VAL A 244 12.44 -15.39 4.73
C VAL A 244 11.45 -15.93 5.73
N THR A 245 11.45 -17.24 5.99
CA THR A 245 10.49 -17.85 6.91
C THR A 245 10.58 -17.20 8.28
N PHE A 246 11.80 -16.97 8.78
CA PHE A 246 12.02 -16.27 10.04
C PHE A 246 11.52 -14.83 10.03
N ASN A 247 11.89 -14.06 9.01
CA ASN A 247 11.52 -12.64 8.89
C ASN A 247 10.00 -12.42 8.68
N VAL A 248 9.36 -13.22 7.82
CA VAL A 248 7.91 -13.18 7.60
C VAL A 248 7.15 -13.61 8.86
N SER A 249 7.64 -14.63 9.57
CA SER A 249 7.04 -15.01 10.86
C SER A 249 7.11 -13.87 11.87
N LEU A 250 8.23 -13.14 11.91
CA LEU A 250 8.38 -11.99 12.81
C LEU A 250 7.41 -10.85 12.45
N LEU A 251 7.26 -10.54 11.17
CA LEU A 251 6.29 -9.53 10.69
C LEU A 251 4.84 -9.93 10.99
N TYR A 252 4.51 -11.22 10.86
CA TYR A 252 3.18 -11.74 11.17
C TYR A 252 2.89 -11.70 12.69
N VAL A 253 3.85 -12.13 13.52
CA VAL A 253 3.73 -12.06 14.99
C VAL A 253 3.62 -10.60 15.47
N ALA A 254 4.33 -9.68 14.82
CA ALA A 254 4.25 -8.24 15.08
C ALA A 254 2.98 -7.57 14.52
N GLN A 255 1.98 -8.34 14.08
CA GLN A 255 0.68 -7.85 13.62
C GLN A 255 0.79 -6.73 12.56
N ILE A 256 1.77 -6.82 11.65
CA ILE A 256 1.90 -5.85 10.57
C ILE A 256 0.72 -6.05 9.60
N SER A 257 -0.10 -5.02 9.44
CA SER A 257 -1.33 -5.05 8.64
C SER A 257 -1.15 -5.59 7.22
N LEU A 258 0.00 -5.30 6.58
CA LEU A 258 0.37 -5.85 5.27
C LEU A 258 0.30 -7.39 5.20
N PHE A 259 0.65 -8.08 6.29
CA PHE A 259 0.73 -9.55 6.36
C PHE A 259 -0.49 -10.20 7.02
N VAL A 260 -1.21 -9.46 7.87
CA VAL A 260 -2.36 -9.99 8.64
C VAL A 260 -3.68 -9.72 7.94
N ASP A 261 -3.87 -8.51 7.40
CA ASP A 261 -5.15 -8.08 6.84
C ASP A 261 -5.32 -8.57 5.39
N ASN A 262 -4.21 -8.77 4.68
CA ASN A 262 -4.22 -9.45 3.39
C ASN A 262 -4.19 -10.98 3.55
N SER A 263 -4.63 -11.67 2.51
CA SER A 263 -4.30 -13.09 2.34
C SER A 263 -2.78 -13.30 2.39
N ILE A 264 -2.29 -14.00 3.41
CA ILE A 264 -0.86 -14.30 3.61
C ILE A 264 -0.21 -15.00 2.42
N ALA A 265 -1.02 -15.68 1.59
CA ALA A 265 -0.56 -16.30 0.35
C ALA A 265 0.09 -15.30 -0.61
N GLY A 266 -0.40 -14.05 -0.66
CA GLY A 266 0.15 -12.99 -1.51
C GLY A 266 1.62 -12.68 -1.17
N PRO A 267 1.91 -12.15 0.03
CA PRO A 267 3.28 -11.90 0.46
C PRO A 267 4.18 -13.13 0.34
N LEU A 268 3.69 -14.32 0.71
CA LEU A 268 4.48 -15.55 0.63
C LEU A 268 4.86 -15.91 -0.81
N CYS A 269 3.94 -15.83 -1.76
CA CYS A 269 4.23 -16.07 -3.18
C CYS A 269 5.27 -15.08 -3.72
N VAL A 270 5.17 -13.79 -3.35
CA VAL A 270 6.15 -12.78 -3.73
C VAL A 270 7.55 -13.14 -3.21
N PHE A 271 7.68 -13.47 -1.92
CA PHE A 271 8.98 -13.87 -1.36
C PHE A 271 9.52 -15.18 -1.97
N ILE A 272 8.67 -16.17 -2.20
CA ILE A 272 9.08 -17.43 -2.86
C ILE A 272 9.70 -17.16 -4.23
N LEU A 273 9.03 -16.36 -5.07
CA LEU A 273 9.54 -16.01 -6.40
C LEU A 273 10.79 -15.12 -6.31
N PHE A 274 10.78 -14.13 -5.40
CA PHE A 274 11.93 -13.25 -5.20
C PHE A 274 13.19 -14.02 -4.80
N GLY A 275 13.06 -15.10 -4.02
CA GLY A 275 14.20 -15.97 -3.70
C GLY A 275 14.91 -16.54 -4.91
N CYS A 276 14.13 -17.03 -5.88
CA CYS A 276 14.69 -17.56 -7.13
C CYS A 276 15.37 -16.45 -7.95
N ILE A 277 14.69 -15.30 -8.08
CA ILE A 277 15.23 -14.13 -8.78
C ILE A 277 16.53 -13.63 -8.12
N ALA A 278 16.57 -13.56 -6.79
CA ALA A 278 17.71 -13.04 -6.05
C ALA A 278 18.94 -13.95 -6.18
N VAL A 279 18.78 -15.26 -6.03
CA VAL A 279 19.86 -16.24 -6.22
C VAL A 279 20.37 -16.20 -7.67
N CYS A 280 19.47 -16.24 -8.65
CA CYS A 280 19.85 -16.26 -10.06
C CYS A 280 20.51 -14.96 -10.51
N SER A 281 20.00 -13.81 -10.06
CA SER A 281 20.63 -12.50 -10.28
C SER A 281 22.03 -12.45 -9.69
N GLY A 282 22.21 -12.97 -8.47
CA GLY A 282 23.52 -13.08 -7.84
C GLY A 282 24.50 -13.88 -8.70
N TYR A 283 24.06 -15.00 -9.27
CA TYR A 283 24.89 -15.82 -10.14
C TYR A 283 25.27 -15.09 -11.42
N LEU A 284 24.36 -14.34 -12.05
CA LEU A 284 24.68 -13.52 -13.22
C LEU A 284 25.73 -12.46 -12.91
N PHE A 285 25.57 -11.75 -11.79
CA PHE A 285 26.56 -10.75 -11.37
C PHE A 285 27.93 -11.37 -11.06
N SER A 286 27.97 -12.61 -10.56
CA SER A 286 29.23 -13.30 -10.24
C SER A 286 30.16 -13.48 -11.46
N PHE A 287 29.62 -13.54 -12.69
CA PHE A 287 30.43 -13.72 -13.89
C PHE A 287 31.33 -12.52 -14.19
N VAL A 288 30.90 -11.31 -13.82
CA VAL A 288 31.62 -10.05 -14.05
C VAL A 288 32.90 -9.96 -13.21
N PHE A 289 32.91 -10.59 -12.04
CA PHE A 289 34.00 -10.47 -11.07
C PHE A 289 34.92 -11.70 -11.07
N GLN A 290 36.19 -11.48 -10.73
CA GLN A 290 37.22 -12.53 -10.62
C GLN A 290 37.82 -12.62 -9.21
N ARG A 291 37.74 -11.54 -8.43
CA ARG A 291 38.27 -11.44 -7.06
C ARG A 291 37.15 -11.10 -6.09
N THR A 292 37.13 -11.78 -4.95
CA THR A 292 36.12 -11.63 -3.90
C THR A 292 36.14 -10.23 -3.30
N GLU A 293 37.33 -9.62 -3.16
CA GLU A 293 37.49 -8.27 -2.64
C GLU A 293 36.82 -7.21 -3.53
N THR A 294 37.01 -7.31 -4.85
CA THR A 294 36.39 -6.38 -5.81
C THR A 294 34.88 -6.56 -5.87
N ALA A 295 34.39 -7.80 -5.79
CA ALA A 295 32.96 -8.10 -5.74
C ALA A 295 32.30 -7.49 -4.49
N ASN A 296 32.90 -7.67 -3.31
CA ASN A 296 32.42 -7.05 -2.06
C ASN A 296 32.37 -5.52 -2.15
N LYS A 297 33.39 -4.88 -2.74
CA LYS A 297 33.45 -3.41 -2.83
C LYS A 297 32.30 -2.82 -3.67
N TRP A 298 31.94 -3.47 -4.77
CA TRP A 298 31.03 -2.89 -5.76
C TRP A 298 29.60 -3.40 -5.69
N LEU A 299 29.39 -4.69 -5.40
CA LEU A 299 28.07 -5.31 -5.55
C LEU A 299 27.05 -4.77 -4.55
N TYR A 300 27.41 -4.57 -3.28
CA TYR A 300 26.48 -4.01 -2.30
C TYR A 300 26.04 -2.59 -2.68
N SER A 301 26.98 -1.74 -3.09
CA SER A 301 26.70 -0.37 -3.53
C SER A 301 25.88 -0.35 -4.82
N LEU A 302 26.17 -1.24 -5.77
CA LEU A 302 25.41 -1.37 -7.02
C LEU A 302 23.96 -1.78 -6.75
N MET A 303 23.75 -2.76 -5.86
CA MET A 303 22.40 -3.20 -5.50
C MET A 303 21.62 -2.10 -4.79
N ALA A 304 22.25 -1.35 -3.88
CA ALA A 304 21.62 -0.19 -3.25
C ALA A 304 21.26 0.92 -4.26
N LEU A 305 22.05 1.13 -5.31
CA LEU A 305 21.70 2.06 -6.38
C LEU A 305 20.53 1.54 -7.24
N LEU A 306 20.51 0.24 -7.53
CA LEU A 306 19.44 -0.38 -8.31
C LEU A 306 18.10 -0.41 -7.57
N THR A 307 18.10 -0.37 -6.23
CA THR A 307 16.86 -0.19 -5.45
C THR A 307 16.42 1.28 -5.45
N LEU A 308 17.37 2.20 -5.21
CA LEU A 308 17.07 3.62 -5.06
C LEU A 308 16.66 4.30 -6.37
N ILE A 309 17.28 3.99 -7.52
CA ILE A 309 17.00 4.71 -8.77
C ILE A 309 15.54 4.56 -9.22
N PRO A 310 14.97 3.35 -9.34
CA PRO A 310 13.55 3.20 -9.68
C PRO A 310 12.62 3.89 -8.68
N TYR A 311 12.93 3.80 -7.38
CA TYR A 311 12.18 4.48 -6.33
C TYR A 311 12.20 6.02 -6.52
N LEU A 312 13.38 6.60 -6.76
CA LEU A 312 13.52 8.03 -7.01
C LEU A 312 12.80 8.47 -8.30
N ILE A 313 12.80 7.66 -9.35
CA ILE A 313 12.06 7.96 -10.58
C ILE A 313 10.55 8.03 -10.29
N VAL A 314 10.01 7.04 -9.58
CA VAL A 314 8.60 7.00 -9.17
C VAL A 314 8.23 8.22 -8.32
N GLU A 315 9.04 8.51 -7.31
CA GLU A 315 8.72 9.54 -6.33
C GLU A 315 8.91 10.96 -6.90
N VAL A 316 10.06 11.22 -7.53
CA VAL A 316 10.42 12.56 -8.00
C VAL A 316 9.72 12.92 -9.32
N ALA A 317 9.66 11.98 -10.27
CA ALA A 317 9.13 12.30 -11.60
C ALA A 317 7.61 12.24 -11.68
N PHE A 318 6.96 11.44 -10.83
CA PHE A 318 5.51 11.20 -10.88
C PHE A 318 4.76 11.56 -9.60
N GLN A 319 5.45 12.05 -8.57
CA GLN A 319 4.84 12.40 -7.27
C GLN A 319 4.00 11.25 -6.69
N GLY A 320 4.44 10.00 -6.90
CA GLY A 320 3.75 8.79 -6.47
C GLY A 320 2.59 8.33 -7.37
N ILE A 321 2.15 9.14 -8.35
CA ILE A 321 1.06 8.78 -9.28
C ILE A 321 1.66 8.23 -10.58
N VAL A 322 2.09 6.97 -10.54
CA VAL A 322 2.75 6.31 -11.65
C VAL A 322 1.77 5.48 -12.48
N PRO A 323 1.76 5.62 -13.83
CA PRO A 323 0.92 4.79 -14.68
C PRO A 323 1.32 3.31 -14.56
N HIS A 324 0.33 2.42 -14.56
CA HIS A 324 0.55 1.00 -14.22
C HIS A 324 1.57 0.30 -15.12
N TRP A 325 1.54 0.61 -16.43
CA TRP A 325 2.50 0.05 -17.39
C TRP A 325 3.96 0.38 -17.04
N LEU A 326 4.23 1.56 -16.44
CA LEU A 326 5.59 1.96 -16.07
C LEU A 326 6.07 1.19 -14.83
N ASN A 327 5.19 0.99 -13.84
CA ASN A 327 5.53 0.13 -12.71
C ASN A 327 5.83 -1.30 -13.18
N TYR A 328 5.02 -1.85 -14.08
CA TYR A 328 5.29 -3.18 -14.66
C TYR A 328 6.60 -3.23 -15.47
N ALA A 329 6.95 -2.16 -16.20
CA ALA A 329 8.23 -2.08 -16.90
C ALA A 329 9.43 -2.02 -15.93
N LEU A 330 9.29 -1.26 -14.83
CA LEU A 330 10.33 -1.19 -13.80
C LEU A 330 10.48 -2.48 -13.00
N CYS A 331 9.47 -3.36 -12.99
CA CYS A 331 9.57 -4.70 -12.39
C CYS A 331 10.61 -5.61 -13.08
N ILE A 332 11.17 -5.22 -14.22
CA ILE A 332 12.35 -5.88 -14.81
C ILE A 332 13.57 -5.77 -13.87
N PHE A 333 13.61 -4.79 -12.98
CA PHE A 333 14.62 -4.71 -11.94
C PHE A 333 14.15 -5.55 -10.73
N PRO A 334 14.82 -6.66 -10.39
CA PRO A 334 14.44 -7.54 -9.29
C PRO A 334 14.05 -6.83 -7.98
N PRO A 335 14.83 -5.83 -7.51
CA PRO A 335 14.53 -5.22 -6.22
C PRO A 335 13.24 -4.40 -6.28
N TYR A 336 13.07 -3.62 -7.35
CA TYR A 336 11.87 -2.82 -7.54
C TYR A 336 10.60 -3.67 -7.63
N CYS A 337 10.66 -4.86 -8.25
CA CYS A 337 9.52 -5.76 -8.32
C CYS A 337 9.05 -6.21 -6.92
N LEU A 338 9.98 -6.47 -6.00
CA LEU A 338 9.67 -6.79 -4.61
C LEU A 338 9.01 -5.61 -3.90
N TYR A 339 9.58 -4.41 -4.04
CA TYR A 339 9.01 -3.17 -3.49
C TYR A 339 7.59 -2.95 -4.00
N TYR A 340 7.39 -2.98 -5.33
CA TYR A 340 6.10 -2.71 -5.93
C TYR A 340 5.03 -3.72 -5.51
N SER A 341 5.39 -4.99 -5.39
CA SER A 341 4.49 -6.04 -4.87
C SER A 341 4.05 -5.76 -3.43
N MET A 342 5.00 -5.41 -2.54
CA MET A 342 4.69 -5.09 -1.14
C MET A 342 3.89 -3.79 -1.03
N PHE A 343 4.24 -2.78 -1.82
CA PHE A 343 3.51 -1.51 -1.90
C PHE A 343 2.05 -1.73 -2.29
N ARG A 344 1.79 -2.57 -3.31
CA ARG A 344 0.43 -2.89 -3.75
C ARG A 344 -0.40 -3.58 -2.66
N LEU A 345 0.19 -4.50 -1.91
CA LEU A 345 -0.46 -5.14 -0.78
C LEU A 345 -0.72 -4.15 0.37
N SER A 346 0.23 -3.27 0.65
CA SER A 346 0.06 -2.19 1.64
C SER A 346 -1.04 -1.20 1.22
N PHE A 347 -1.10 -0.86 -0.07
CA PHE A 347 -2.08 0.05 -0.64
C PHE A 347 -3.49 -0.54 -0.59
N ALA A 348 -3.62 -1.84 -0.83
CA ALA A 348 -4.91 -2.51 -0.71
C ALA A 348 -5.42 -2.57 0.74
N VAL A 349 -4.53 -2.74 1.71
CA VAL A 349 -4.87 -2.59 3.15
C VAL A 349 -5.36 -1.18 3.43
N PHE A 350 -4.65 -0.17 2.95
CA PHE A 350 -5.02 1.23 3.15
C PHE A 350 -6.40 1.58 2.54
N LEU A 351 -6.73 1.06 1.35
CA LEU A 351 -7.99 1.39 0.68
C LEU A 351 -9.18 0.52 1.07
N LYS A 352 -8.96 -0.79 1.25
CA LYS A 352 -10.04 -1.79 1.38
C LYS A 352 -9.99 -2.58 2.69
N GLY A 353 -9.01 -2.34 3.56
CA GLY A 353 -8.78 -3.16 4.74
C GLY A 353 -8.18 -4.54 4.43
N GLY A 354 -7.60 -4.72 3.25
CA GLY A 354 -6.92 -5.94 2.82
C GLY A 354 -7.55 -6.59 1.59
N LEU A 355 -6.85 -7.57 1.01
CA LEU A 355 -7.35 -8.39 -0.10
C LEU A 355 -7.66 -9.81 0.35
N SER A 356 -8.80 -10.33 -0.09
CA SER A 356 -9.09 -11.76 0.00
C SER A 356 -8.15 -12.59 -0.88
N PHE A 357 -8.15 -13.91 -0.70
CA PHE A 357 -7.31 -14.82 -1.50
C PHE A 357 -7.53 -14.63 -3.01
N THR A 358 -8.80 -14.59 -3.46
CA THR A 358 -9.13 -14.47 -4.89
C THR A 358 -8.71 -13.12 -5.46
N GLU A 359 -8.94 -12.03 -4.72
CA GLU A 359 -8.56 -10.67 -5.14
C GLU A 359 -7.04 -10.49 -5.18
N THR A 360 -6.32 -11.13 -4.26
CA THR A 360 -4.85 -11.08 -4.23
C THR A 360 -4.25 -11.60 -5.54
N PHE A 361 -4.78 -12.70 -6.08
CA PHE A 361 -4.29 -13.32 -7.31
C PHE A 361 -5.01 -12.86 -8.58
N ALA A 362 -5.90 -11.87 -8.47
CA ALA A 362 -6.55 -11.31 -9.64
C ALA A 362 -5.55 -10.59 -10.57
N PHE A 363 -5.88 -10.58 -11.86
CA PHE A 363 -5.13 -9.89 -12.92
C PHE A 363 -5.72 -8.49 -13.20
N ASP A 364 -6.44 -7.93 -12.24
CA ASP A 364 -7.01 -6.59 -12.31
C ASP A 364 -6.07 -5.56 -11.66
N ASP A 365 -6.48 -4.29 -11.71
CA ASP A 365 -5.72 -3.19 -11.11
C ASP A 365 -5.66 -3.26 -9.58
N GLY A 366 -6.42 -4.15 -8.93
CA GLY A 366 -6.41 -4.36 -7.49
C GLY A 366 -5.42 -5.45 -7.03
N GLY A 367 -5.32 -6.55 -7.77
CA GLY A 367 -4.51 -7.71 -7.41
C GLY A 367 -3.00 -7.57 -7.69
N ILE A 368 -2.25 -8.62 -7.36
CA ILE A 368 -0.82 -8.76 -7.67
C ILE A 368 -0.52 -9.85 -8.71
N GLY A 369 -1.56 -10.45 -9.33
CA GLY A 369 -1.41 -11.57 -10.27
C GLY A 369 -0.51 -11.27 -11.47
N ALA A 370 -0.62 -10.07 -12.05
CA ALA A 370 0.25 -9.63 -13.14
C ALA A 370 1.72 -9.51 -12.70
N ILE A 371 1.97 -9.03 -11.48
CA ILE A 371 3.33 -8.87 -10.94
C ILE A 371 3.96 -10.24 -10.67
N LEU A 372 3.19 -11.18 -10.12
CA LEU A 372 3.64 -12.56 -9.91
C LEU A 372 3.98 -13.26 -11.23
N LEU A 373 3.22 -13.00 -12.30
CA LEU A 373 3.53 -13.52 -13.63
C LEU A 373 4.86 -12.94 -14.15
N ILE A 374 5.09 -11.64 -13.99
CA ILE A 374 6.36 -10.99 -14.36
C ILE A 374 7.53 -11.64 -13.61
N MET A 375 7.42 -11.80 -12.29
CA MET A 375 8.44 -12.46 -11.46
C MET A 375 8.71 -13.90 -11.92
N LEU A 376 7.66 -14.65 -12.27
CA LEU A 376 7.79 -16.03 -12.75
C LEU A 376 8.51 -16.08 -14.10
N VAL A 377 8.17 -15.19 -15.04
CA VAL A 377 8.87 -15.07 -16.33
C VAL A 377 10.33 -14.67 -16.12
N GLU A 378 10.59 -13.75 -15.22
CA GLU A 378 11.94 -13.30 -14.87
C GLU A 378 12.80 -14.44 -14.33
N CYS A 379 12.26 -15.33 -13.49
CA CYS A 379 12.97 -16.53 -13.02
C CYS A 379 13.51 -17.35 -14.21
N PHE A 380 12.68 -17.61 -15.23
CA PHE A 380 13.09 -18.37 -16.41
C PHE A 380 14.16 -17.64 -17.23
N ILE A 381 14.02 -16.33 -17.40
CA ILE A 381 14.99 -15.49 -18.12
C ILE A 381 16.35 -15.54 -17.41
N LEU A 382 16.38 -15.37 -16.09
CA LEU A 382 17.62 -15.37 -15.31
C LEU A 382 18.31 -16.75 -15.33
N ILE A 383 17.54 -17.83 -15.18
CA ILE A 383 18.06 -19.21 -15.30
C ILE A 383 18.65 -19.45 -16.71
N GLY A 384 17.93 -19.04 -17.76
CA GLY A 384 18.42 -19.11 -19.14
C GLY A 384 19.71 -18.29 -19.34
N GLY A 385 19.80 -17.11 -18.73
CA GLY A 385 20.98 -16.25 -18.74
C GLY A 385 22.21 -16.91 -18.11
N ILE A 386 22.05 -17.64 -17.00
CA ILE A 386 23.15 -18.36 -16.34
C ILE A 386 23.71 -19.43 -17.27
N VAL A 387 22.83 -20.20 -17.91
CA VAL A 387 23.21 -21.24 -18.87
C VAL A 387 23.96 -20.61 -20.05
N LEU A 388 23.42 -19.54 -20.65
CA LEU A 388 24.04 -18.85 -21.78
C LEU A 388 25.42 -18.27 -21.45
N MET A 389 25.57 -17.65 -20.27
CA MET A 389 26.84 -17.08 -19.84
C MET A 389 27.91 -18.15 -19.67
N ASP A 390 27.60 -19.27 -19.03
CA ASP A 390 28.60 -20.31 -18.74
C ASP A 390 29.05 -21.03 -20.04
N PHE A 391 28.11 -21.39 -20.92
CA PHE A 391 28.44 -21.99 -22.22
C PHE A 391 29.11 -20.99 -23.17
N GLY A 392 28.63 -19.75 -23.22
CA GLY A 392 29.16 -18.70 -24.10
C GLY A 392 30.58 -18.28 -23.72
N LEU A 393 30.88 -18.17 -22.42
CA LEU A 393 32.23 -17.85 -21.94
C LEU A 393 33.22 -18.98 -22.22
N ASP A 394 32.81 -20.24 -22.09
CA ASP A 394 33.65 -21.38 -22.43
C ASP A 394 33.94 -21.45 -23.94
N TYR A 395 32.94 -21.14 -24.78
CA TYR A 395 33.12 -21.04 -26.23
C TYR A 395 34.12 -19.93 -26.62
N LEU A 396 33.96 -18.72 -26.06
CA LEU A 396 34.86 -17.59 -26.31
C LEU A 396 36.30 -17.87 -25.86
N ARG A 397 36.48 -18.53 -24.71
CA ARG A 397 37.81 -18.93 -24.21
C ARG A 397 38.49 -19.95 -25.11
N ASN A 398 37.72 -20.88 -25.68
CA ASN A 398 38.26 -21.86 -26.62
C ASN A 398 38.69 -21.21 -27.94
N ILE A 399 37.95 -20.21 -28.43
CA ILE A 399 38.38 -19.41 -29.60
C ILE A 399 39.66 -18.63 -29.30
N ALA A 400 39.75 -17.99 -28.12
CA ALA A 400 40.93 -17.20 -27.74
C ALA A 400 42.18 -18.04 -27.49
N ARG A 401 42.04 -19.35 -27.19
CA ARG A 401 43.16 -20.30 -27.10
C ARG A 401 43.62 -20.87 -28.44
N ASN A 402 42.75 -20.84 -29.45
CA ASN A 402 43.01 -21.34 -30.80
C ASN A 402 43.48 -20.25 -31.78
N LYS A 403 43.55 -18.99 -31.32
CA LYS A 403 44.27 -17.88 -31.96
C LYS A 403 45.56 -17.64 -31.19
#